data_AF-A0AAD6SNA7-F1
#
_entry.id   AF-A0AAD6SNA7-F1
#
_cell.length_a   1.000
_cell.length_b   1.000
_cell.length_c   1.000
_cell.angle_alpha   90.00
_cell.angle_beta   90.00
_cell.angle_gamma   90.00
#
_symmetry.space_group_name_H-M   'P 1'
#
loop_
_entity.id
_entity.type
_entity.pdbx_description
1 polymer ?
#
loop_
_entity_poly.entity_id
_entity_poly.type
_entity_poly.pdbx_seq_one_letter_code
_entity_poly.pdbx_strand_id
1 'polypeptide(L)'
;TSLIVSALERRFLASQGYGTIFPQRKHGRGADTGLMKFIVCCKLIIEHLQAFYKHYADSVLSPLCAVVFPWEITTPEFVKDRSLVRGMLRFLPGELSEKISSARTSTQTSWVIFKQTDLSDGRTWLFDTETPSLADIGVHFVLAWISPFPAAQPVFD
;
A
#
# COMPACT_ATOMS: atom_id res chain seq x y z
N THR A 1 3.08 -10.95 -3.99
CA THR A 1 2.02 -10.52 -4.93
C THR A 1 2.54 -10.22 -6.33
N SER A 2 3.76 -9.68 -6.50
CA SER A 2 4.28 -9.21 -7.80
C SER A 2 4.26 -10.25 -8.94
N LEU A 3 4.58 -11.53 -8.67
CA LEU A 3 4.52 -12.58 -9.70
C LEU A 3 3.09 -12.86 -10.18
N ILE A 4 2.12 -12.83 -9.25
CA ILE A 4 0.70 -13.05 -9.55
C ILE A 4 0.20 -11.95 -10.47
N VAL A 5 0.54 -10.69 -10.18
CA VAL A 5 0.21 -9.55 -11.04
C VAL A 5 0.69 -9.75 -12.47
N SER A 6 1.97 -10.13 -12.66
CA SER A 6 2.49 -10.39 -14.00
C SER A 6 1.81 -11.57 -14.69
N ALA A 7 1.42 -12.60 -13.93
CA ALA A 7 0.69 -13.74 -14.49
C ALA A 7 -0.73 -13.34 -14.93
N LEU A 8 -1.43 -12.54 -14.13
CA LEU A 8 -2.77 -12.03 -14.44
C LEU A 8 -2.76 -11.18 -15.71
N GLU A 9 -1.85 -10.22 -15.82
CA GLU A 9 -1.78 -9.32 -16.98
C GLU A 9 -1.40 -10.03 -18.27
N ARG A 10 -0.65 -11.14 -18.20
CA ARG A 10 -0.40 -11.98 -19.39
C ARG A 10 -1.60 -12.83 -19.79
N ARG A 11 -2.43 -13.22 -18.82
CA ARG A 11 -3.54 -14.16 -19.04
C ARG A 11 -4.84 -13.45 -19.41
N PHE A 12 -5.06 -12.24 -18.91
CA PHE A 12 -6.26 -11.44 -19.10
C PHE A 12 -5.89 -10.15 -19.84
N LEU A 13 -5.70 -10.26 -21.15
CA LEU A 13 -5.22 -9.16 -21.97
C LEU A 13 -6.31 -8.11 -22.18
N ALA A 14 -5.94 -6.83 -22.09
CA ALA A 14 -6.87 -5.74 -22.38
C ALA A 14 -7.43 -5.79 -23.82
N SER A 15 -6.64 -6.28 -24.78
CA SER A 15 -7.07 -6.48 -26.17
C SER A 15 -8.19 -7.52 -26.34
N GLN A 16 -8.47 -8.33 -25.30
CA GLN A 16 -9.55 -9.31 -25.28
C GLN A 16 -10.79 -8.77 -24.54
N GLY A 17 -10.80 -7.48 -24.17
CA GLY A 17 -11.90 -6.85 -23.44
C GLY A 17 -11.77 -6.93 -21.91
N TYR A 18 -10.67 -7.46 -21.39
CA TYR A 18 -10.36 -7.37 -19.95
C TYR A 18 -9.84 -5.97 -19.59
N GLY A 19 -9.87 -5.63 -18.30
CA GLY A 19 -9.20 -4.43 -17.79
C GLY A 19 -7.69 -4.64 -17.65
N THR A 20 -6.95 -3.57 -17.37
CA THR A 20 -5.54 -3.64 -16.93
C THR A 20 -5.38 -2.90 -15.61
N ILE A 21 -4.49 -3.40 -14.75
CA ILE A 21 -4.06 -2.69 -13.54
C ILE A 21 -2.89 -1.73 -13.81
N PHE A 22 -2.50 -1.57 -15.08
CA PHE A 22 -1.55 -0.58 -15.56
C PHE A 22 -2.20 0.42 -16.53
N PRO A 23 -3.23 1.16 -16.10
CA PRO A 23 -3.96 2.08 -16.95
C PRO A 23 -3.13 3.29 -17.41
N GLN A 24 -3.58 3.91 -18.51
CA GLN A 24 -3.01 5.16 -19.00
C GLN A 24 -3.36 6.32 -18.07
N ARG A 25 -2.58 7.40 -18.16
CA ARG A 25 -2.84 8.67 -17.46
C ARG A 25 -3.89 9.48 -18.20
N LYS A 26 -4.80 10.13 -17.48
CA LYS A 26 -5.93 10.87 -18.07
C LYS A 26 -5.51 12.00 -19.02
N HIS A 27 -4.41 12.70 -18.72
CA HIS A 27 -4.08 13.93 -19.42
C HIS A 27 -2.89 13.86 -20.38
N GLY A 28 -2.26 12.69 -20.55
CA GLY A 28 -1.24 12.44 -21.58
C GLY A 28 -0.02 13.39 -21.63
N ARG A 29 0.09 14.37 -20.73
CA ARG A 29 1.14 15.40 -20.71
C ARG A 29 1.76 15.48 -19.33
N GLY A 30 3.05 15.17 -19.27
CA GLY A 30 3.90 15.53 -18.14
C GLY A 30 3.85 14.56 -16.98
N ALA A 31 5.04 14.29 -16.47
CA ALA A 31 5.25 13.44 -15.32
C ALA A 31 4.97 14.20 -14.01
N ASP A 32 3.89 13.86 -13.28
CA ASP A 32 3.71 14.14 -11.83
C ASP A 32 5.03 14.12 -11.04
N THR A 33 5.48 15.31 -10.68
CA THR A 33 6.77 15.56 -10.04
C THR A 33 6.85 15.13 -8.57
N GLY A 34 5.75 14.66 -7.96
CA GLY A 34 5.73 14.16 -6.58
C GLY A 34 6.41 12.80 -6.40
N LEU A 35 6.26 11.90 -7.39
CA LEU A 35 6.88 10.56 -7.39
C LEU A 35 7.77 10.28 -8.60
N MET A 36 7.78 11.17 -9.61
CA MET A 36 8.50 10.96 -10.87
C MET A 36 9.90 11.57 -10.93
N LYS A 37 10.52 11.87 -9.78
CA LYS A 37 11.95 12.21 -9.76
C LYS A 37 12.89 11.00 -9.83
N PHE A 38 12.40 9.75 -9.84
CA PHE A 38 13.31 8.60 -9.87
C PHE A 38 13.48 7.87 -11.20
N ILE A 39 12.54 7.82 -12.14
CA ILE A 39 12.79 7.15 -13.43
C ILE A 39 12.03 7.90 -14.55
N VAL A 40 12.52 7.89 -15.79
CA VAL A 40 12.06 8.72 -16.94
C VAL A 40 11.69 7.89 -18.19
N CYS A 41 10.47 8.12 -18.74
CA CYS A 41 9.93 7.77 -20.07
C CYS A 41 9.35 6.37 -20.39
N CYS A 42 8.00 6.33 -20.51
CA CYS A 42 7.07 5.43 -21.23
C CYS A 42 7.18 3.88 -21.12
N LYS A 43 8.33 3.29 -20.77
CA LYS A 43 8.43 1.91 -20.24
C LYS A 43 8.15 1.86 -18.73
N LEU A 44 7.61 2.95 -18.22
CA LEU A 44 8.05 3.51 -16.96
C LEU A 44 6.93 3.66 -15.96
N ILE A 45 5.70 3.76 -16.45
CA ILE A 45 4.51 3.75 -15.61
C ILE A 45 4.34 2.36 -15.00
N ILE A 46 4.58 1.29 -15.75
CA ILE A 46 4.51 -0.10 -15.23
C ILE A 46 5.58 -0.32 -14.15
N GLU A 47 6.82 0.06 -14.43
CA GLU A 47 7.93 -0.08 -13.48
C GLU A 47 7.72 0.82 -12.25
N HIS A 48 7.18 2.04 -12.41
CA HIS A 48 6.84 2.93 -11.30
C HIS A 48 5.72 2.39 -10.42
N LEU A 49 4.63 1.89 -11.01
CA LEU A 49 3.52 1.33 -10.25
C LEU A 49 3.95 0.08 -9.48
N GLN A 50 4.77 -0.77 -10.10
CA GLN A 50 5.35 -1.93 -9.42
C GLN A 50 6.37 -1.53 -8.36
N ALA A 51 7.22 -0.53 -8.61
CA ALA A 51 8.19 -0.01 -7.66
C ALA A 51 7.50 0.64 -6.47
N PHE A 52 6.50 1.49 -6.69
CA PHE A 52 5.68 2.09 -5.64
C PHE A 52 4.98 1.01 -4.81
N TYR A 53 4.30 0.07 -5.47
CA TYR A 53 3.66 -1.05 -4.79
C TYR A 53 4.67 -1.81 -3.91
N LYS A 54 5.82 -2.19 -4.48
CA LYS A 54 6.83 -3.00 -3.79
C LYS A 54 7.51 -2.24 -2.65
N HIS A 55 7.91 -0.99 -2.88
CA HIS A 55 8.74 -0.22 -1.95
C HIS A 55 7.93 0.57 -0.93
N TYR A 56 6.72 1.01 -1.28
CA TYR A 56 5.86 1.75 -0.38
C TYR A 56 4.79 0.86 0.23
N ALA A 57 3.86 0.31 -0.57
CA ALA A 57 2.74 -0.45 -0.04
C ALA A 57 3.19 -1.74 0.69
N ASP A 58 4.03 -2.55 0.05
CA ASP A 58 4.50 -3.83 0.60
C ASP A 58 5.60 -3.66 1.68
N SER A 59 6.55 -2.74 1.49
CA SER A 59 7.74 -2.66 2.34
C SER A 59 7.66 -1.62 3.47
N VAL A 60 6.81 -0.60 3.34
CA VAL A 60 6.66 0.46 4.35
C VAL A 60 5.29 0.37 5.01
N LEU A 61 4.21 0.45 4.23
CA LEU A 61 2.86 0.54 4.75
C LEU A 61 2.43 -0.78 5.42
N SER A 62 2.60 -1.92 4.74
CA SER A 62 2.18 -3.22 5.26
C SER A 62 2.83 -3.59 6.60
N PRO A 63 4.15 -3.43 6.83
CA PRO A 63 4.74 -3.68 8.14
C PRO A 63 4.23 -2.76 9.25
N LEU A 64 4.01 -1.47 8.96
CA LEU A 64 3.44 -0.53 9.94
C LEU A 64 2.02 -0.92 10.32
N CYS A 65 1.22 -1.34 9.33
CA CYS A 65 -0.13 -1.83 9.53
C CYS A 65 -0.20 -3.14 10.33
N ALA A 66 0.81 -3.99 10.24
CA ALA A 66 0.90 -5.19 11.08
C ALA A 66 1.14 -4.87 12.57
N VAL A 67 1.67 -3.69 12.89
CA VAL A 67 1.86 -3.27 14.28
C VAL A 67 0.53 -2.90 14.94
N VAL A 68 -0.40 -2.28 14.21
CA VAL A 68 -1.72 -1.89 14.73
C VAL A 68 -2.74 -3.04 14.78
N PHE A 69 -2.31 -4.25 14.39
CA PHE A 69 -3.11 -5.45 14.50
C PHE A 69 -3.47 -5.73 15.99
N PRO A 70 -4.68 -6.22 16.30
CA PRO A 70 -5.12 -6.37 17.68
C PRO A 70 -4.56 -7.66 18.31
N TRP A 71 -3.26 -7.68 18.56
CA TRP A 71 -2.52 -8.86 19.05
C TRP A 71 -3.08 -9.42 20.37
N GLU A 72 -3.64 -8.58 21.24
CA GLU A 72 -4.16 -8.97 22.56
C GLU A 72 -5.41 -9.86 22.54
N ILE A 73 -6.18 -9.83 21.45
CA ILE A 73 -7.40 -10.64 21.31
C ILE A 73 -7.19 -11.84 20.38
N THR A 74 -5.95 -12.06 19.93
CA THR A 74 -5.63 -13.19 19.05
C THR A 74 -5.24 -14.45 19.84
N THR A 75 -5.55 -15.60 19.27
CA THR A 75 -5.26 -16.90 19.88
C THR A 75 -3.74 -17.09 20.06
N PRO A 76 -3.26 -17.68 21.16
CA PRO A 76 -1.84 -17.96 21.37
C PRO A 76 -1.19 -18.73 20.22
N GLU A 77 -1.92 -19.62 19.55
CA GLU A 77 -1.46 -20.40 18.40
C GLU A 77 -1.12 -19.50 17.21
N PHE A 78 -1.96 -18.51 16.94
CA PHE A 78 -1.73 -17.52 15.89
C PHE A 78 -0.52 -16.64 16.20
N VAL A 79 -0.39 -16.18 17.45
CA VAL A 79 0.79 -15.41 17.89
C VAL A 79 2.06 -16.24 17.72
N LYS A 80 2.04 -17.51 18.16
CA LYS A 80 3.14 -18.45 18.01
C LYS A 80 3.49 -18.68 16.54
N ASP A 81 2.51 -18.97 15.68
CA ASP A 81 2.71 -19.13 14.24
C ASP A 81 3.40 -17.90 13.63
N ARG A 82 2.86 -16.70 13.89
CA ARG A 82 3.40 -15.45 13.35
C ARG A 82 4.78 -15.11 13.89
N SER A 83 5.09 -15.51 15.11
CA SER A 83 6.44 -15.36 15.68
C SER A 83 7.50 -16.21 14.98
N LEU A 84 7.10 -17.29 14.27
CA LEU A 84 8.00 -18.15 13.51
C LEU A 84 8.22 -17.67 12.08
N VAL A 85 7.23 -16.97 11.50
CA VAL A 85 7.23 -16.55 10.09
C VAL A 85 8.17 -15.38 9.81
N ARG A 86 8.61 -14.64 10.85
CA ARG A 86 9.64 -13.61 10.72
C ARG A 86 10.60 -13.71 11.90
N GLY A 87 11.90 -13.72 11.64
CA GLY A 87 12.93 -13.45 12.66
C GLY A 87 12.84 -12.02 13.26
N MET A 88 11.76 -11.28 12.96
CA MET A 88 11.44 -9.97 13.52
C MET A 88 10.20 -10.11 14.40
N LEU A 89 10.32 -9.55 15.61
CA LEU A 89 9.30 -9.34 16.63
C LEU A 89 8.94 -10.58 17.46
N ARG A 90 9.64 -10.65 18.59
CA ARG A 90 9.05 -11.09 19.85
C ARG A 90 7.85 -10.16 20.12
N PHE A 91 6.66 -10.55 19.65
CA PHE A 91 5.40 -9.90 20.02
C PHE A 91 5.07 -10.30 21.46
N LEU A 92 5.84 -9.80 22.42
CA LEU A 92 5.47 -9.87 23.82
C LEU A 92 4.48 -8.74 24.09
N PRO A 93 3.33 -9.01 24.75
CA PRO A 93 2.28 -8.01 25.04
C PRO A 93 2.77 -6.68 25.66
N GLY A 94 3.96 -6.67 26.30
CA GLY A 94 4.56 -5.45 26.86
C GLY A 94 5.37 -4.58 25.88
N GLU A 95 6.11 -5.17 24.93
CA GLU A 95 7.00 -4.42 24.00
C GLU A 95 6.24 -3.80 22.81
N LEU A 96 4.97 -4.16 22.66
CA LEU A 96 4.17 -3.81 21.52
C LEU A 96 3.50 -2.44 21.66
N SER A 97 3.18 -2.01 22.88
CA SER A 97 2.47 -0.76 23.16
C SER A 97 3.23 0.49 22.70
N GLU A 98 4.55 0.53 22.95
CA GLU A 98 5.43 1.62 22.48
C GLU A 98 5.57 1.62 20.96
N LYS A 99 5.71 0.43 20.36
CA LYS A 99 5.79 0.26 18.90
C LYS A 99 4.48 0.62 18.21
N ILE A 100 3.33 0.31 18.82
CA ILE A 100 1.99 0.70 18.32
C ILE A 100 1.90 2.22 18.25
N SER A 101 2.32 2.93 19.30
CA SER A 101 2.26 4.39 19.31
C SER A 101 3.12 5.01 18.21
N SER A 102 4.36 4.54 18.05
CA SER A 102 5.26 5.00 16.99
C SER A 102 4.74 4.63 15.59
N ALA A 103 4.34 3.38 15.36
CA ALA A 103 3.85 2.91 14.07
C ALA A 103 2.54 3.58 13.67
N ARG A 104 1.64 3.87 14.62
CA ARG A 104 0.43 4.65 14.40
C ARG A 104 0.78 6.06 13.94
N THR A 105 1.66 6.76 14.65
CA THR A 105 2.08 8.11 14.24
C THR A 105 2.71 8.08 12.85
N SER A 106 3.62 7.14 12.57
CA SER A 106 4.23 7.02 11.25
C SER A 106 3.22 6.70 10.14
N THR A 107 2.29 5.76 10.38
CA THR A 107 1.24 5.41 9.41
C THR A 107 0.32 6.60 9.16
N GLN A 108 -0.09 7.29 10.22
CA GLN A 108 -0.95 8.48 10.14
C GLN A 108 -0.23 9.62 9.42
N THR A 109 1.03 9.91 9.74
CA THR A 109 1.82 10.93 9.04
C THR A 109 2.01 10.59 7.57
N SER A 110 2.40 9.35 7.24
CA SER A 110 2.54 8.92 5.84
C SER A 110 1.23 9.04 5.08
N TRP A 111 0.11 8.66 5.69
CA TRP A 111 -1.21 8.75 5.05
C TRP A 111 -1.72 10.18 4.92
N VAL A 112 -1.53 11.03 5.93
CA VAL A 112 -1.91 12.44 5.90
C VAL A 112 -1.09 13.19 4.86
N ILE A 113 0.24 13.00 4.83
CA ILE A 113 1.10 13.58 3.79
C ILE A 113 0.59 13.14 2.42
N PHE A 114 0.34 11.85 2.24
CA PHE A 114 -0.15 11.31 0.98
C PHE A 114 -1.50 11.92 0.54
N LYS A 115 -2.48 12.04 1.45
CA LYS A 115 -3.76 12.72 1.18
C LYS A 115 -3.55 14.20 0.81
N GLN A 116 -2.66 14.90 1.52
CA GLN A 116 -2.44 16.33 1.35
C GLN A 116 -1.59 16.68 0.13
N THR A 117 -0.66 15.83 -0.29
CA THR A 117 0.22 16.10 -1.43
C THR A 117 -0.28 15.48 -2.72
N ASP A 118 -0.79 14.25 -2.67
CA ASP A 118 -1.03 13.46 -3.88
C ASP A 118 -2.51 13.38 -4.25
N LEU A 119 -3.44 13.78 -3.37
CA LEU A 119 -4.88 13.82 -3.66
C LEU A 119 -5.50 15.22 -3.53
N SER A 120 -4.70 16.25 -3.25
CA SER A 120 -5.18 17.63 -3.08
C SER A 120 -5.45 18.36 -4.40
N ASP A 121 -4.97 17.84 -5.53
CA ASP A 121 -5.15 18.42 -6.85
C ASP A 121 -6.41 17.95 -7.59
N GLY A 122 -7.29 17.20 -6.90
CA GLY A 122 -8.56 16.72 -7.44
C GLY A 122 -8.46 15.46 -8.29
N ARG A 123 -7.29 14.81 -8.37
CA ARG A 123 -7.17 13.50 -9.02
C ARG A 123 -7.98 12.43 -8.30
N THR A 124 -8.53 11.48 -9.06
CA THR A 124 -9.36 10.39 -8.51
C THR A 124 -8.53 9.20 -8.01
N TRP A 125 -7.42 8.92 -8.70
CA TRP A 125 -6.54 7.77 -8.46
C TRP A 125 -5.12 8.24 -8.19
N LEU A 126 -4.32 7.43 -7.49
CA LEU A 126 -3.01 7.84 -6.96
C LEU A 126 -2.07 8.43 -8.02
N PHE A 127 -2.13 7.90 -9.24
CA PHE A 127 -1.27 8.29 -10.36
C PHE A 127 -1.99 9.06 -11.48
N ASP A 128 -3.18 9.60 -11.20
CA ASP A 128 -4.04 10.30 -12.17
C ASP A 128 -4.31 9.46 -13.44
N THR A 129 -4.60 8.18 -13.22
CA THR A 129 -4.91 7.21 -14.28
C THR A 129 -6.37 7.28 -14.69
N GLU A 130 -6.75 6.67 -15.80
CA GLU A 130 -8.17 6.63 -16.23
C GLU A 130 -9.01 5.73 -15.30
N THR A 131 -8.43 4.62 -14.87
CA THR A 131 -9.02 3.62 -13.96
C THR A 131 -8.07 3.36 -12.78
N PRO A 132 -8.51 2.64 -11.72
CA PRO A 132 -7.63 2.25 -10.62
C PRO A 132 -6.42 1.46 -11.13
N SER A 133 -5.24 1.78 -10.60
CA SER A 133 -3.99 1.09 -10.91
C SER A 133 -3.60 0.08 -9.82
N LEU A 134 -2.54 -0.70 -10.06
CA LEU A 134 -1.93 -1.57 -9.05
C LEU A 134 -1.56 -0.81 -7.77
N ALA A 135 -1.17 0.46 -7.89
CA ALA A 135 -0.84 1.26 -6.72
C ALA A 135 -2.06 1.55 -5.86
N ASP A 136 -3.19 1.92 -6.47
CA ASP A 136 -4.46 2.12 -5.79
C ASP A 136 -4.89 0.83 -5.07
N ILE A 137 -4.82 -0.31 -5.77
CA ILE A 137 -5.17 -1.63 -5.20
C ILE A 137 -4.28 -1.97 -4.01
N GLY A 138 -2.96 -1.75 -4.12
CA GLY A 138 -2.01 -2.06 -3.05
C GLY A 138 -2.22 -1.22 -1.80
N VAL A 139 -2.40 0.09 -1.95
CA VAL A 139 -2.69 0.98 -0.82
C VAL A 139 -4.07 0.68 -0.25
N HIS A 140 -5.08 0.53 -1.09
CA HIS A 140 -6.44 0.21 -0.66
C HIS A 140 -6.49 -1.10 0.13
N PHE A 141 -5.83 -2.17 -0.32
CA PHE A 141 -5.82 -3.45 0.38
C PHE A 141 -5.32 -3.30 1.82
N VAL A 142 -4.20 -2.60 2.01
CA VAL A 142 -3.59 -2.44 3.34
C VAL A 142 -4.47 -1.57 4.24
N LEU A 143 -5.04 -0.49 3.70
CA LEU A 143 -5.93 0.39 4.46
C LEU A 143 -7.27 -0.28 4.81
N ALA A 144 -7.89 -0.97 3.84
CA ALA A 144 -9.10 -1.73 4.07
C ALA A 144 -8.89 -2.81 5.14
N TRP A 145 -7.72 -3.46 5.14
CA TRP A 145 -7.36 -4.47 6.13
C TRP A 145 -7.29 -3.91 7.56
N ILE A 146 -6.73 -2.71 7.75
CA ILE A 146 -6.63 -2.10 9.08
C ILE A 146 -7.87 -1.28 9.47
N SER A 147 -8.76 -0.97 8.54
CA SER A 147 -9.97 -0.17 8.80
C SER A 147 -10.86 -0.66 9.95
N PRO A 148 -11.01 -1.96 10.25
CA PRO A 148 -11.79 -2.39 11.42
C PRO A 148 -11.00 -2.36 12.73
N PHE A 149 -9.70 -2.06 12.72
CA PHE A 149 -8.87 -2.12 13.92
C PHE A 149 -9.04 -0.85 14.77
N PRO A 150 -9.35 -0.96 16.07
CA PRO A 150 -9.51 0.21 16.95
C PRO A 150 -8.26 1.10 16.98
N ALA A 151 -7.06 0.52 16.98
CA ALA A 151 -5.80 1.26 16.99
C ALA A 151 -5.53 2.03 15.69
N ALA A 152 -6.22 1.70 14.60
CA ALA A 152 -6.06 2.31 13.28
C ALA A 152 -7.10 3.40 12.98
N GLN A 153 -8.16 3.55 13.79
CA GLN A 153 -9.22 4.55 13.53
C GLN A 153 -8.69 5.98 13.29
N PRO A 154 -7.68 6.49 14.04
CA PRO A 154 -7.14 7.83 13.80
C PRO A 154 -6.47 8.05 12.44
N VAL A 155 -6.22 6.99 11.67
CA VAL A 155 -5.72 7.09 10.29
C VAL A 155 -6.85 7.48 9.32
N PHE A 156 -8.10 7.18 9.67
CA PHE A 156 -9.28 7.38 8.81
C PHE A 156 -10.05 8.66 9.13
N ASP A 157 -9.93 9.16 10.36
CA ASP A 157 -10.44 10.46 10.81
C ASP A 157 -9.70 11.65 10.15
#